data_AF-A0AAJ8LGH3-F1
#
_entry.id   AF-A0AAJ8LGH3-F1
#
_cell.length_a   1.000
_cell.length_b   1.000
_cell.length_c   1.000
_cell.angle_alpha   90.00
_cell.angle_beta   90.00
_cell.angle_gamma   90.00
#
_symmetry.space_group_name_H-M   'P 1'
#
loop_
_entity.id
_entity.type
_entity.pdbx_description
1 polymer ?
#
loop_
_entity_poly.entity_id
_entity_poly.type
_entity_poly.pdbx_seq_one_letter_code
_entity_poly.pdbx_strand_id
1 'polypeptide(L)'
;MHTLTLLSIIQSPTHPSLTMSSSSTTTKDVARKAEDVAHEASVLLTGQVPNSDLAMGHPIHPATVHWPIAFLSATFSLSALTLLPPSYYPSSFLPAQAVIPSLAHYSAAAGVITAIPAIITGLGEGYELIRAQYLIKGSWTKLFDDAWNMKDEGGRKVKMTVKHASLNDIVVGLAAWNWYRGYAYPNQPLPRINILLGAIAIPGLFYSAMLGGKLVYEYAVGVQRQGAGKQIKEKEQ
;
A
#
# COMPACT_ATOMS: atom_id res chain seq x y z
N MET A 1 -60.43 22.58 60.97
CA MET A 1 -61.08 21.26 60.86
C MET A 1 -60.04 20.29 60.32
N HIS A 2 -59.50 19.40 61.17
CA HIS A 2 -59.72 17.94 61.11
C HIS A 2 -59.00 17.29 59.90
N THR A 3 -58.16 16.26 59.95
CA THR A 3 -57.67 15.31 60.97
C THR A 3 -56.51 14.52 60.32
N LEU A 4 -55.58 13.95 61.09
CA LEU A 4 -54.59 12.97 60.63
C LEU A 4 -55.25 11.67 60.15
N THR A 5 -54.67 10.98 59.15
CA THR A 5 -54.67 9.50 59.08
C THR A 5 -53.42 8.96 58.36
N LEU A 6 -52.87 7.91 58.99
CA LEU A 6 -51.73 7.02 58.67
C LEU A 6 -51.72 6.42 57.25
N LEU A 7 -50.58 6.30 56.57
CA LEU A 7 -49.54 5.23 56.60
C LEU A 7 -49.87 3.96 55.76
N SER A 8 -49.20 3.80 54.61
CA SER A 8 -48.69 2.53 54.04
C SER A 8 -47.92 2.83 52.74
N ILE A 9 -46.58 2.97 52.79
CA ILE A 9 -45.60 1.94 52.39
C ILE A 9 -45.85 1.36 50.98
N ILE A 10 -45.21 1.94 49.97
CA ILE A 10 -44.54 1.19 48.89
C ILE A 10 -43.18 1.88 48.62
N GLN A 11 -42.16 1.05 48.51
CA GLN A 11 -40.75 1.30 48.62
C GLN A 11 -40.10 1.59 47.25
N SER A 12 -39.39 2.72 47.14
CA SER A 12 -38.09 3.03 46.49
C SER A 12 -37.71 2.45 45.08
N PRO A 13 -36.73 3.01 44.33
CA PRO A 13 -35.72 4.01 44.73
C PRO A 13 -35.50 5.21 43.79
N THR A 14 -34.85 6.19 44.41
CA THR A 14 -34.22 7.40 43.92
C THR A 14 -33.26 7.22 42.74
N HIS A 15 -33.32 8.15 41.79
CA HIS A 15 -32.31 8.39 40.75
C HIS A 15 -30.93 8.67 41.36
N PRO A 16 -29.86 7.96 40.93
CA PRO A 16 -28.50 8.46 41.06
C PRO A 16 -28.11 9.23 39.80
N SER A 17 -27.77 10.50 39.98
CA SER A 17 -27.07 11.34 39.00
C SER A 17 -25.78 10.66 38.56
N LEU A 18 -25.74 10.15 37.33
CA LEU A 18 -24.53 9.62 36.72
C LEU A 18 -23.71 10.77 36.11
N THR A 19 -22.67 11.12 36.85
CA THR A 19 -21.49 11.88 36.43
C THR A 19 -20.99 11.45 35.06
N MET A 20 -21.06 12.35 34.07
CA MET A 20 -20.24 12.29 32.86
C MET A 20 -18.79 12.58 33.23
N SER A 21 -17.93 11.57 33.38
CA SER A 21 -16.47 11.73 33.28
C SER A 21 -15.74 10.38 33.30
N SER A 22 -15.74 9.62 32.19
CA SER A 22 -14.76 8.53 32.05
C SER A 22 -14.41 8.07 30.63
N SER A 23 -14.81 8.75 29.55
CA SER A 23 -14.50 8.29 28.18
C SER A 23 -13.26 8.93 27.55
N SER A 24 -12.66 9.96 28.16
CA SER A 24 -11.51 10.68 27.59
C SER A 24 -10.15 10.04 27.89
N THR A 25 -10.02 9.29 28.98
CA THR A 25 -8.72 8.82 29.48
C THR A 25 -8.26 7.59 28.69
N THR A 26 -9.17 6.65 28.45
CA THR A 26 -8.88 5.40 27.73
C THR A 26 -8.41 5.63 26.30
N THR A 27 -9.00 6.57 25.56
CA THR A 27 -8.62 6.84 24.17
C THR A 27 -7.25 7.50 24.07
N LYS A 28 -6.90 8.37 25.02
CA LYS A 28 -5.57 9.01 25.09
C LYS A 28 -4.50 8.03 25.53
N ASP A 29 -4.81 7.12 26.44
CA ASP A 29 -3.89 6.08 26.91
C ASP A 29 -3.66 5.01 25.83
N VAL A 30 -4.69 4.66 25.07
CA VAL A 30 -4.56 3.77 23.89
C VAL A 30 -3.77 4.46 22.77
N ALA A 31 -4.00 5.75 22.53
CA ALA A 31 -3.22 6.52 21.56
C ALA A 31 -1.75 6.64 21.97
N ARG A 32 -1.47 6.92 23.25
CA ARG A 32 -0.10 6.92 23.80
C ARG A 32 0.56 5.55 23.70
N LYS A 33 -0.16 4.49 24.04
CA LYS A 33 0.38 3.12 23.95
C LYS A 33 0.63 2.71 22.50
N ALA A 34 -0.19 3.16 21.56
CA ALA A 34 0.04 2.97 20.13
C ALA A 34 1.24 3.79 19.64
N GLU A 35 1.41 5.03 20.12
CA GLU A 35 2.59 5.85 19.87
C GLU A 35 3.86 5.24 20.46
N ASP A 36 3.82 4.72 21.69
CA ASP A 36 4.97 4.10 22.35
C ASP A 36 5.37 2.80 21.64
N VAL A 37 4.41 1.98 21.21
CA VAL A 37 4.68 0.77 20.41
C VAL A 37 5.20 1.14 19.01
N ALA A 38 4.65 2.18 18.39
CA ALA A 38 5.17 2.69 17.12
C ALA A 38 6.58 3.29 17.29
N HIS A 39 6.86 3.90 18.43
CA HIS A 39 8.16 4.48 18.75
C HIS A 39 9.19 3.39 19.02
N GLU A 40 8.86 2.38 19.80
CA GLU A 40 9.70 1.20 20.06
C GLU A 40 9.97 0.42 18.78
N ALA A 41 8.94 0.18 17.96
CA ALA A 41 9.10 -0.42 16.64
C ALA A 41 9.98 0.45 15.74
N SER A 42 9.83 1.77 15.76
CA SER A 42 10.70 2.68 14.98
C SER A 42 12.15 2.63 15.45
N VAL A 43 12.40 2.52 16.75
CA VAL A 43 13.76 2.45 17.34
C VAL A 43 14.41 1.10 17.01
N LEU A 44 13.68 -0.01 17.13
CA LEU A 44 14.15 -1.35 16.75
C LEU A 44 14.40 -1.49 15.23
N LEU A 45 13.61 -0.78 14.41
CA LEU A 45 13.77 -0.75 12.96
C LEU A 45 14.89 0.19 12.49
N THR A 46 15.42 1.05 13.36
CA THR A 46 16.54 1.95 13.06
C THR A 46 17.92 1.32 13.35
N GLY A 47 18.00 -0.01 13.36
CA GLY A 47 19.27 -0.75 13.47
C GLY A 47 20.35 -0.18 12.55
N GLN A 48 21.43 0.28 13.16
CA GLN A 48 22.53 1.08 12.62
C GLN A 48 23.05 0.65 11.24
N VAL A 49 23.13 1.61 10.31
CA VAL A 49 23.97 1.49 9.11
C VAL A 49 25.13 2.47 9.24
N PRO A 50 26.40 2.01 9.22
CA PRO A 50 27.55 2.89 9.20
C PRO A 50 27.76 3.48 7.80
N ASN A 51 27.92 4.80 7.75
CA ASN A 51 28.14 5.69 6.60
C ASN A 51 26.87 6.18 5.91
N SER A 52 26.60 7.47 6.11
CA SER A 52 25.27 8.08 6.16
C SER A 52 25.12 9.28 5.21
N ASP A 53 25.94 9.37 4.17
CA ASP A 53 26.12 10.66 3.47
C ASP A 53 25.16 10.88 2.28
N LEU A 54 24.20 9.97 2.05
CA LEU A 54 23.26 10.04 0.90
C LEU A 54 21.77 9.88 1.29
N ALA A 55 21.44 9.92 2.58
CA ALA A 55 20.08 9.69 3.07
C ALA A 55 19.25 10.99 3.18
N MET A 56 19.06 11.70 2.06
CA MET A 56 18.06 12.78 2.01
C MET A 56 16.68 12.25 1.63
N GLY A 57 15.70 12.42 2.53
CA GLY A 57 14.28 12.52 2.16
C GLY A 57 13.36 11.38 2.64
N HIS A 58 12.08 11.72 2.82
CA HIS A 58 10.98 10.86 3.30
C HIS A 58 10.77 9.63 2.37
N PRO A 59 10.06 8.56 2.79
CA PRO A 59 9.77 7.40 1.94
C PRO A 59 8.78 7.82 0.86
N ILE A 60 9.32 8.26 -0.27
CA ILE A 60 8.51 8.70 -1.40
C ILE A 60 7.90 7.47 -2.09
N HIS A 61 8.55 6.30 -2.02
CA HIS A 61 8.07 5.10 -2.70
C HIS A 61 6.72 4.60 -2.14
N PRO A 62 6.54 4.35 -0.82
CA PRO A 62 5.22 4.00 -0.29
C PRO A 62 4.14 5.05 -0.54
N ALA A 63 4.50 6.34 -0.58
CA ALA A 63 3.54 7.39 -0.88
C ALA A 63 3.08 7.40 -2.35
N THR A 64 3.99 7.11 -3.28
CA THR A 64 3.74 7.23 -4.72
C THR A 64 3.10 5.99 -5.35
N VAL A 65 3.13 4.82 -4.69
CA VAL A 65 2.57 3.57 -5.25
C VAL A 65 1.04 3.50 -5.27
N HIS A 66 0.34 4.31 -4.49
CA HIS A 66 -1.14 4.26 -4.41
C HIS A 66 -1.82 4.71 -5.71
N TRP A 67 -1.28 5.74 -6.35
CA TRP A 67 -1.83 6.28 -7.61
C TRP A 67 -1.75 5.27 -8.76
N PRO A 68 -0.59 4.66 -9.05
CA PRO A 68 -0.49 3.59 -10.04
C PRO A 68 -1.44 2.44 -9.74
N ILE A 69 -1.48 1.95 -8.49
CA ILE A 69 -2.31 0.80 -8.13
C ILE A 69 -3.79 1.10 -8.41
N ALA A 70 -4.28 2.30 -8.04
CA ALA A 70 -5.66 2.70 -8.30
C ALA A 70 -5.98 2.75 -9.79
N PHE A 71 -5.16 3.44 -10.58
CA PHE A 71 -5.40 3.61 -12.02
C PHE A 71 -5.20 2.32 -12.83
N LEU A 72 -4.20 1.50 -12.47
CA LEU A 72 -3.97 0.18 -13.06
C LEU A 72 -5.13 -0.77 -12.75
N SER A 73 -5.62 -0.77 -11.51
CA SER A 73 -6.81 -1.55 -11.14
C SER A 73 -8.03 -1.10 -11.93
N ALA A 74 -8.23 0.21 -12.07
CA ALA A 74 -9.33 0.78 -12.84
C ALA A 74 -9.27 0.40 -14.31
N THR A 75 -8.12 0.56 -15.00
CA THR A 75 -8.03 0.24 -16.43
C THR A 75 -8.32 -1.23 -16.74
N PHE A 76 -7.79 -2.16 -15.95
CA PHE A 76 -8.02 -3.58 -16.20
C PHE A 76 -9.44 -4.00 -15.84
N SER A 77 -10.00 -3.47 -14.75
CA SER A 77 -11.39 -3.76 -14.36
C SER A 77 -12.38 -3.22 -15.39
N LEU A 78 -12.20 -1.97 -15.83
CA LEU A 78 -13.01 -1.36 -16.89
C LEU A 78 -12.89 -2.15 -18.20
N SER A 79 -11.67 -2.54 -18.58
CA SER A 79 -11.46 -3.37 -19.78
C SER A 79 -12.20 -4.71 -19.64
N ALA A 80 -12.15 -5.37 -18.49
CA ALA A 80 -12.85 -6.63 -18.24
C ALA A 80 -14.37 -6.50 -18.33
N LEU A 81 -14.95 -5.36 -17.91
CA LEU A 81 -16.40 -5.10 -18.05
C LEU A 81 -16.88 -5.11 -19.50
N THR A 82 -16.00 -4.88 -20.47
CA THR A 82 -16.37 -4.99 -21.91
C THR A 82 -16.67 -6.42 -22.35
N LEU A 83 -16.29 -7.44 -21.55
CA LEU A 83 -16.66 -8.84 -21.79
C LEU A 83 -18.08 -9.18 -21.31
N LEU A 84 -18.69 -8.34 -20.47
CA LEU A 84 -20.02 -8.61 -19.93
C LEU A 84 -21.09 -8.43 -21.02
N PRO A 85 -22.00 -9.40 -21.20
CA PRO A 85 -23.18 -9.21 -22.02
C PRO A 85 -24.07 -8.09 -21.46
N PRO A 86 -24.83 -7.36 -22.30
CA PRO A 86 -25.71 -6.28 -21.85
C PRO A 86 -26.72 -6.70 -20.77
N SER A 87 -27.14 -7.97 -20.74
CA SER A 87 -28.07 -8.52 -19.74
C SER A 87 -27.50 -8.55 -18.32
N TYR A 88 -26.17 -8.58 -18.18
CA TYR A 88 -25.47 -8.62 -16.88
C TYR A 88 -24.76 -7.30 -16.57
N TYR A 89 -24.93 -6.27 -17.42
CA TYR A 89 -24.27 -4.98 -17.24
C TYR A 89 -25.08 -4.11 -16.28
N PRO A 90 -24.57 -3.77 -15.08
CA PRO A 90 -25.33 -3.01 -14.10
C PRO A 90 -25.30 -1.50 -14.40
N SER A 91 -26.15 -1.09 -15.34
CA SER A 91 -26.30 0.31 -15.79
C SER A 91 -26.79 1.29 -14.73
N SER A 92 -27.21 0.81 -13.55
CA SER A 92 -27.68 1.65 -12.44
C SER A 92 -26.57 2.45 -11.75
N PHE A 93 -25.32 1.96 -11.81
CA PHE A 93 -24.17 2.63 -11.19
C PHE A 93 -22.94 2.72 -12.10
N LEU A 94 -22.89 1.93 -13.17
CA LEU A 94 -21.84 2.03 -14.17
C LEU A 94 -22.23 3.02 -15.27
N PRO A 95 -21.25 3.69 -15.90
CA PRO A 95 -21.51 4.56 -17.04
C PRO A 95 -21.99 3.74 -18.25
N ALA A 96 -22.37 4.40 -19.35
CA ALA A 96 -22.79 3.67 -20.56
C ALA A 96 -21.67 2.73 -21.05
N GLN A 97 -22.01 1.51 -21.49
CA GLN A 97 -21.03 0.51 -21.91
C GLN A 97 -20.13 1.02 -23.06
N ALA A 98 -20.64 1.94 -23.90
CA ALA A 98 -19.90 2.58 -24.98
C ALA A 98 -18.73 3.48 -24.52
N VAL A 99 -18.77 4.04 -23.30
CA VAL A 99 -17.69 4.90 -22.78
C VAL A 99 -16.62 4.15 -22.00
N ILE A 100 -16.85 2.87 -21.70
CA ILE A 100 -15.94 2.03 -20.93
C ILE A 100 -14.56 1.90 -21.57
N PRO A 101 -14.41 1.66 -22.90
CA PRO A 101 -13.10 1.59 -23.54
C PRO A 101 -12.29 2.88 -23.39
N SER A 102 -12.93 4.04 -23.53
CA SER A 102 -12.29 5.35 -23.38
C SER A 102 -11.81 5.57 -21.94
N LEU A 103 -12.66 5.25 -20.95
CA LEU A 103 -12.28 5.33 -19.53
C LEU A 103 -11.12 4.40 -19.20
N ALA A 104 -11.12 3.17 -19.75
CA ALA A 104 -10.02 2.23 -19.57
C ALA A 104 -8.72 2.77 -20.17
N HIS A 105 -8.78 3.40 -21.36
CA HIS A 105 -7.63 4.01 -22.03
C HIS A 105 -7.02 5.16 -21.23
N TYR A 106 -7.83 6.12 -20.76
CA TYR A 106 -7.32 7.23 -19.96
C TYR A 106 -6.84 6.79 -18.57
N SER A 107 -7.47 5.78 -17.99
CA SER A 107 -6.98 5.15 -16.75
C SER A 107 -5.62 4.46 -16.97
N ALA A 108 -5.41 3.82 -18.12
CA ALA A 108 -4.11 3.22 -18.46
C ALA A 108 -3.03 4.32 -18.56
N ALA A 109 -3.33 5.44 -19.23
CA ALA A 109 -2.44 6.58 -19.32
C ALA A 109 -2.06 7.13 -17.94
N ALA A 110 -3.06 7.39 -17.09
CA ALA A 110 -2.86 7.88 -15.73
C ALA A 110 -2.02 6.88 -14.89
N GLY A 111 -2.29 5.59 -15.01
CA GLY A 111 -1.54 4.54 -14.32
C GLY A 111 -0.07 4.51 -14.73
N VAL A 112 0.22 4.60 -16.03
CA VAL A 112 1.60 4.60 -16.55
C VAL A 112 2.34 5.87 -16.12
N ILE A 113 1.71 7.05 -16.26
CA ILE A 113 2.33 8.32 -15.90
C ILE A 113 2.64 8.38 -14.40
N THR A 114 1.70 7.96 -13.56
CA THR A 114 1.90 7.94 -12.10
C THR A 114 2.85 6.84 -11.66
N ALA A 115 3.06 5.78 -12.45
CA ALA A 115 4.03 4.73 -12.15
C ALA A 115 5.48 5.20 -12.27
N ILE A 116 5.77 6.21 -13.09
CA ILE A 116 7.13 6.73 -13.30
C ILE A 116 7.81 7.12 -11.97
N PRO A 117 7.25 8.02 -11.13
CA PRO A 117 7.87 8.36 -9.85
C PRO A 117 7.93 7.17 -8.88
N ALA A 118 6.93 6.28 -8.90
CA ALA A 118 6.92 5.08 -8.06
C ALA A 118 8.07 4.11 -8.42
N ILE A 119 8.30 3.89 -9.72
CA ILE A 119 9.39 3.04 -10.22
C ILE A 119 10.74 3.66 -9.85
N ILE A 120 10.96 4.95 -10.11
CA ILE A 120 12.23 5.63 -9.82
C ILE A 120 12.58 5.50 -8.32
N THR A 121 11.61 5.77 -7.45
CA THR A 121 11.81 5.72 -6.00
C THR A 121 12.00 4.28 -5.51
N GLY A 122 11.27 3.31 -6.06
CA GLY A 122 11.39 1.90 -5.71
C GLY A 122 12.70 1.26 -6.17
N LEU A 123 13.19 1.63 -7.36
CA LEU A 123 14.50 1.19 -7.85
C LEU A 123 15.63 1.67 -6.95
N GLY A 124 15.56 2.92 -6.45
CA GLY A 124 16.53 3.45 -5.49
C GLY A 124 16.55 2.66 -4.17
N GLU A 125 15.37 2.32 -3.61
CA GLU A 125 15.28 1.51 -2.40
C GLU A 125 15.75 0.06 -2.61
N GLY A 126 15.40 -0.54 -3.74
CA GLY A 126 15.86 -1.88 -4.11
C GLY A 126 17.37 -1.95 -4.34
N TYR A 127 17.95 -0.94 -4.98
CA TYR A 127 19.39 -0.85 -5.21
C TYR A 127 20.17 -0.79 -3.91
N GLU A 128 19.79 0.08 -2.97
CA GLU A 128 20.47 0.17 -1.68
C GLU A 128 20.34 -1.11 -0.85
N LEU A 129 19.19 -1.79 -0.93
CA LEU A 129 19.00 -3.08 -0.26
C LEU A 129 19.94 -4.15 -0.83
N ILE A 130 20.03 -4.27 -2.16
CA ILE A 130 20.93 -5.22 -2.82
C ILE A 130 22.39 -4.88 -2.52
N ARG A 131 22.75 -3.59 -2.56
CA ARG A 131 24.09 -3.09 -2.24
C ARG A 131 24.47 -3.39 -0.80
N ALA A 132 23.60 -3.14 0.17
CA ALA A 132 23.84 -3.45 1.57
C ALA A 132 24.06 -4.95 1.80
N GLN A 133 23.23 -5.80 1.17
CA GLN A 133 23.41 -7.26 1.23
C GLN A 133 24.69 -7.74 0.56
N TYR A 134 25.09 -7.11 -0.55
CA TYR A 134 26.36 -7.38 -1.21
C TYR A 134 27.56 -7.05 -0.32
N LEU A 135 27.53 -5.90 0.39
CA LEU A 135 28.59 -5.52 1.31
C LEU A 135 28.73 -6.49 2.50
N ILE A 136 27.62 -7.03 3.00
CA ILE A 136 27.63 -8.02 4.09
C ILE A 136 28.17 -9.38 3.61
N LYS A 137 27.78 -9.82 2.41
CA LYS A 137 28.11 -11.16 1.90
C LYS A 137 29.42 -11.24 1.11
N GLY A 138 29.89 -10.10 0.58
CA GLY A 138 31.10 -9.96 -0.22
C GLY A 138 31.08 -10.71 -1.56
N SER A 139 29.94 -11.28 -1.98
CA SER A 139 29.85 -12.12 -3.19
C SER A 139 28.46 -12.11 -3.80
N TRP A 140 28.40 -11.86 -5.12
CA TRP A 140 27.16 -11.89 -5.90
C TRP A 140 26.54 -13.29 -5.97
N THR A 141 27.33 -14.35 -6.08
CA THR A 141 26.81 -15.72 -6.17
C THR A 141 26.11 -16.13 -4.89
N LYS A 142 26.68 -15.78 -3.72
CA LYS A 142 26.05 -16.02 -2.42
C LYS A 142 24.77 -15.19 -2.24
N LEU A 143 24.76 -13.93 -2.65
CA LEU A 143 23.57 -13.09 -2.58
C LEU A 143 22.41 -13.66 -3.41
N PHE A 144 22.69 -14.08 -4.65
CA PHE A 144 21.66 -14.68 -5.50
C PHE A 144 21.22 -16.06 -5.00
N ASP A 145 22.15 -16.89 -4.53
CA ASP A 145 21.84 -18.21 -3.98
C ASP A 145 20.98 -18.10 -2.71
N ASP A 146 21.33 -17.19 -1.80
CA ASP A 146 20.57 -16.93 -0.58
C ASP A 146 19.20 -16.32 -0.89
N ALA A 147 19.11 -15.42 -1.88
CA ALA A 147 17.85 -14.90 -2.35
C ALA A 147 16.97 -16.00 -2.94
N TRP A 148 17.51 -16.79 -3.88
CA TRP A 148 16.78 -17.85 -4.57
C TRP A 148 16.29 -18.93 -3.60
N ASN A 149 17.16 -19.36 -2.68
CA ASN A 149 16.87 -20.42 -1.70
C ASN A 149 16.26 -19.91 -0.39
N MET A 150 16.11 -18.59 -0.21
CA MET A 150 15.57 -17.96 1.00
C MET A 150 16.29 -18.37 2.29
N LYS A 151 17.61 -18.56 2.22
CA LYS A 151 18.43 -19.12 3.31
C LYS A 151 18.48 -18.23 4.55
N ASP A 152 18.42 -16.92 4.35
CA ASP A 152 18.49 -15.92 5.41
C ASP A 152 17.43 -14.82 5.22
N GLU A 153 17.34 -13.92 6.20
CA GLU A 153 16.41 -12.79 6.13
C GLU A 153 16.76 -11.82 5.01
N GLY A 154 18.06 -11.58 4.76
CA GLY A 154 18.55 -10.73 3.68
C GLY A 154 18.14 -11.23 2.29
N GLY A 155 18.35 -12.51 2.02
CA GLY A 155 17.93 -13.17 0.80
C GLY A 155 16.40 -13.19 0.62
N ARG A 156 15.64 -13.43 1.70
CA ARG A 156 14.17 -13.29 1.66
C ARG A 156 13.74 -11.90 1.23
N LYS A 157 14.30 -10.84 1.85
CA LYS A 157 14.05 -9.43 1.48
C LYS A 157 14.34 -9.18 0.01
N VAL A 158 15.53 -9.55 -0.48
CA VAL A 158 15.92 -9.38 -1.90
C VAL A 158 14.94 -10.09 -2.84
N LYS A 159 14.61 -11.36 -2.58
CA LYS A 159 13.70 -12.13 -3.44
C LYS A 159 12.29 -11.53 -3.46
N MET A 160 11.78 -11.03 -2.33
CA MET A 160 10.48 -10.37 -2.29
C MET A 160 10.50 -9.03 -3.01
N THR A 161 11.54 -8.21 -2.84
CA THR A 161 11.70 -6.95 -3.58
C THR A 161 11.73 -7.19 -5.07
N VAL A 162 12.50 -8.18 -5.54
CA VAL A 162 12.57 -8.54 -6.96
C VAL A 162 11.21 -9.05 -7.47
N LYS A 163 10.50 -9.88 -6.69
CA LYS A 163 9.15 -10.35 -7.07
C LYS A 163 8.14 -9.20 -7.16
N HIS A 164 8.14 -8.31 -6.18
CA HIS A 164 7.25 -7.14 -6.16
C HIS A 164 7.52 -6.22 -7.35
N ALA A 165 8.79 -5.86 -7.58
CA ALA A 165 9.20 -5.02 -8.71
C ALA A 165 8.81 -5.66 -10.05
N SER A 166 9.19 -6.93 -10.27
CA SER A 166 8.92 -7.62 -11.55
C SER A 166 7.42 -7.77 -11.84
N LEU A 167 6.60 -8.07 -10.84
CA LEU A 167 5.14 -8.13 -11.03
C LEU A 167 4.58 -6.75 -11.42
N ASN A 168 5.00 -5.68 -10.74
CA ASN A 168 4.55 -4.34 -11.08
C ASN A 168 5.02 -3.89 -12.46
N ASP A 169 6.26 -4.19 -12.85
CA ASP A 169 6.81 -3.84 -14.16
C ASP A 169 6.03 -4.52 -15.29
N ILE A 170 5.65 -5.79 -15.11
CA ILE A 170 4.79 -6.52 -16.07
C ILE A 170 3.42 -5.83 -16.19
N VAL A 171 2.81 -5.48 -15.06
CA VAL A 171 1.47 -4.86 -15.04
C VAL A 171 1.51 -3.45 -15.66
N VAL A 172 2.51 -2.64 -15.32
CA VAL A 172 2.72 -1.31 -15.91
C VAL A 172 3.02 -1.43 -17.40
N GLY A 173 3.86 -2.40 -17.80
CA GLY A 173 4.17 -2.68 -19.20
C GLY A 173 2.94 -3.07 -20.01
N LEU A 174 2.06 -3.91 -19.45
CA LEU A 174 0.79 -4.27 -20.06
C LEU A 174 -0.14 -3.05 -20.20
N ALA A 175 -0.22 -2.20 -19.18
CA ALA A 175 -1.00 -0.96 -19.24
C ALA A 175 -0.43 0.02 -20.28
N ALA A 176 0.89 0.16 -20.37
CA ALA A 176 1.56 0.98 -21.38
C ALA A 176 1.29 0.46 -22.79
N TRP A 177 1.31 -0.86 -22.98
CA TRP A 177 0.94 -1.49 -24.26
C TRP A 177 -0.52 -1.21 -24.63
N ASN A 178 -1.44 -1.35 -23.67
CA ASN A 178 -2.87 -1.05 -23.87
C ASN A 178 -3.09 0.45 -24.18
N TRP A 179 -2.39 1.34 -23.49
CA TRP A 179 -2.43 2.78 -23.73
C TRP A 179 -1.92 3.11 -25.13
N TYR A 180 -0.75 2.60 -25.51
CA TYR A 180 -0.17 2.77 -26.84
C TYR A 180 -1.10 2.28 -27.96
N ARG A 181 -1.69 1.09 -27.80
CA ARG A 181 -2.66 0.52 -28.75
C ARG A 181 -3.94 1.35 -28.85
N GLY A 182 -4.43 1.85 -27.72
CA GLY A 182 -5.64 2.65 -27.66
C GLY A 182 -5.46 4.06 -28.21
N TYR A 183 -4.23 4.54 -28.46
CA TYR A 183 -3.98 5.89 -28.99
C TYR A 183 -4.67 6.10 -30.35
N ALA A 184 -4.62 5.10 -31.24
CA ALA A 184 -5.27 5.18 -32.54
C ALA A 184 -6.79 4.96 -32.48
N TYR A 185 -7.28 4.23 -31.49
CA TYR A 185 -8.68 3.81 -31.37
C TYR A 185 -9.17 3.86 -29.91
N PRO A 186 -9.24 5.05 -29.28
CA PRO A 186 -9.50 5.16 -27.84
C PRO A 186 -10.91 4.72 -27.43
N ASN A 187 -11.85 4.74 -28.37
CA ASN A 187 -13.25 4.39 -28.14
C ASN A 187 -13.59 2.94 -28.53
N GLN A 188 -12.60 2.17 -28.97
CA GLN A 188 -12.80 0.77 -29.34
C GLN A 188 -12.32 -0.14 -28.21
N PRO A 189 -13.03 -1.25 -27.96
CA PRO A 189 -12.56 -2.23 -27.00
C PRO A 189 -11.19 -2.80 -27.45
N LEU A 190 -10.33 -3.07 -26.47
CA LEU A 190 -9.05 -3.72 -26.72
C LEU A 190 -9.27 -5.12 -27.32
N PRO A 191 -8.26 -5.68 -28.02
CA PRO A 191 -8.30 -7.08 -28.44
C PRO A 191 -8.58 -8.00 -27.25
N ARG A 192 -9.39 -9.05 -27.46
CA ARG A 192 -9.81 -9.97 -26.39
C ARG A 192 -8.64 -10.53 -25.58
N ILE A 193 -7.51 -10.84 -26.23
CA ILE A 193 -6.32 -11.32 -25.55
C ILE A 193 -5.77 -10.31 -24.54
N ASN A 194 -5.74 -9.01 -24.87
CA ASN A 194 -5.30 -7.96 -23.96
C ASN A 194 -6.27 -7.80 -22.78
N ILE A 195 -7.57 -7.94 -23.02
CA ILE A 195 -8.57 -7.89 -21.95
C ILE A 195 -8.39 -9.07 -20.98
N LEU A 196 -8.16 -10.29 -21.50
CA LEU A 196 -7.89 -11.46 -20.67
C LEU A 196 -6.58 -11.34 -19.89
N LEU A 197 -5.52 -10.85 -20.52
CA LEU A 197 -4.26 -10.56 -19.84
C LEU A 197 -4.46 -9.50 -18.75
N GLY A 198 -5.27 -8.46 -19.01
CA GLY A 198 -5.64 -7.45 -18.02
C GLY A 198 -6.43 -8.06 -16.86
N ALA A 199 -7.39 -8.93 -17.13
CA ALA A 199 -8.16 -9.61 -16.09
C ALA A 199 -7.27 -10.49 -15.19
N ILE A 200 -6.26 -11.16 -15.75
CA ILE A 200 -5.24 -11.92 -14.99
C ILE A 200 -4.27 -10.98 -14.26
N ALA A 201 -3.99 -9.79 -14.80
CA ALA A 201 -3.13 -8.80 -14.18
C ALA A 201 -3.72 -8.24 -12.88
N ILE A 202 -5.05 -8.20 -12.72
CA ILE A 202 -5.72 -7.72 -11.49
C ILE A 202 -5.28 -8.49 -10.24
N PRO A 203 -5.46 -9.83 -10.15
CA PRO A 203 -4.98 -10.58 -8.99
C PRO A 203 -3.45 -10.51 -8.85
N GLY A 204 -2.70 -10.45 -9.95
CA GLY A 204 -1.25 -10.24 -9.93
C GLY A 204 -0.83 -8.91 -9.29
N LEU A 205 -1.54 -7.83 -9.62
CA LEU A 205 -1.33 -6.49 -9.07
C LEU A 205 -1.62 -6.46 -7.56
N PHE A 206 -2.74 -7.03 -7.12
CA PHE A 206 -3.07 -7.08 -5.70
C PHE A 206 -2.14 -7.99 -4.90
N TYR A 207 -1.71 -9.12 -5.47
CA TYR A 207 -0.68 -9.96 -4.86
C TYR A 207 0.65 -9.21 -4.74
N SER A 208 1.05 -8.46 -5.78
CA SER A 208 2.22 -7.59 -5.73
C SER A 208 2.08 -6.52 -4.65
N ALA A 209 0.92 -5.86 -4.54
CA ALA A 209 0.66 -4.87 -3.49
C ALA A 209 0.77 -5.46 -2.08
N MET A 210 0.26 -6.68 -1.87
CA MET A 210 0.43 -7.42 -0.61
C MET A 210 1.92 -7.67 -0.30
N LEU A 211 2.72 -8.07 -1.29
CA LEU A 211 4.17 -8.23 -1.10
C LEU A 211 4.86 -6.91 -0.74
N GLY A 212 4.46 -5.80 -1.37
CA GLY A 212 4.93 -4.46 -1.02
C GLY A 212 4.60 -4.09 0.42
N GLY A 213 3.38 -4.38 0.88
CA GLY A 213 2.99 -4.23 2.27
C GLY A 213 3.88 -5.03 3.23
N LYS A 214 4.18 -6.29 2.91
CA LYS A 214 5.10 -7.11 3.72
C LYS A 214 6.52 -6.54 3.78
N LEU A 215 7.04 -6.03 2.67
CA LEU A 215 8.37 -5.40 2.65
C LEU A 215 8.46 -4.21 3.60
N VAL A 216 7.40 -3.40 3.69
CA VAL A 216 7.33 -2.25 4.60
C VAL A 216 7.08 -2.68 6.04
N TYR A 217 6.06 -3.51 6.30
CA TYR A 217 5.62 -3.82 7.66
C TYR A 217 6.43 -4.93 8.35
N GLU A 218 6.89 -5.96 7.64
CA GLU A 218 7.66 -7.07 8.21
C GLU A 218 9.17 -6.81 8.15
N TYR A 219 9.64 -6.11 7.12
CA TYR A 219 11.07 -5.98 6.84
C TYR A 219 11.61 -4.55 6.88
N ALA A 220 10.73 -3.55 7.12
CA ALA A 220 11.02 -2.12 7.20
C ALA A 220 11.79 -1.54 6.01
N VAL A 221 11.66 -2.17 4.84
CA VAL A 221 12.20 -1.66 3.59
C VAL A 221 11.48 -0.33 3.29
N GLY A 222 12.24 0.73 3.08
CA GLY A 222 11.72 2.10 2.90
C GLY A 222 11.63 2.92 4.20
N VAL A 223 11.46 2.28 5.37
CA VAL A 223 11.41 2.96 6.69
C VAL A 223 12.79 3.08 7.33
N GLN A 224 13.68 2.10 7.11
CA GLN A 224 15.07 2.12 7.60
C GLN A 224 15.84 3.39 7.17
N ARG A 225 15.54 3.93 5.98
CA ARG A 225 16.12 5.21 5.51
C ARG A 225 15.62 6.43 6.30
N GLN A 226 14.39 6.42 6.82
CA GLN A 226 13.86 7.52 7.63
C GLN A 226 14.57 7.61 8.98
N GLY A 227 14.75 6.46 9.64
CA GLY A 227 15.44 6.39 10.93
C GLY A 227 16.89 6.87 10.80
N ALA A 228 17.60 6.43 9.75
CA ALA A 228 18.96 6.89 9.47
C ALA A 228 19.01 8.39 9.11
N GLY A 229 18.09 8.89 8.28
CA GLY A 229 18.00 10.30 7.88
C GLY A 229 17.74 11.26 9.06
N LYS A 230 16.92 10.84 10.02
CA LYS A 230 16.62 11.61 11.23
C LYS A 230 17.84 11.72 12.16
N GLN A 231 18.59 10.63 12.35
CA GLN A 231 19.77 10.62 13.21
C GLN A 231 20.92 11.50 12.71
N ILE A 232 21.04 11.70 11.39
CA ILE A 232 22.04 12.60 10.79
C ILE A 232 21.67 14.05 11.08
N LYS A 233 20.41 14.41 10.84
CA LYS A 233 19.89 15.78 11.08
C LYS A 233 19.99 16.19 12.55
N GLU A 234 19.80 15.25 13.48
CA GLU A 234 19.96 15.48 14.92
C GLU A 234 21.43 15.60 15.36
N LYS A 235 22.39 15.09 14.59
CA LYS A 235 23.84 15.23 14.86
C LYS A 235 24.45 16.49 14.24
N GLU A 236 23.81 17.07 13.24
CA GLU A 236 24.22 18.30 12.57
C GLU A 236 23.62 19.58 13.21
N GLN A 237 22.75 19.43 14.22
CA GLN A 237 22.20 20.52 15.05
C GLN A 237 22.90 20.59 16.41
#